data_AF-A0A4C1UU10-F1
#
_entry.id   AF-A0A4C1UU10-F1
#
_cell.length_a   1.000
_cell.length_b   1.000
_cell.length_c   1.000
_cell.angle_alpha   90.00
_cell.angle_beta   90.00
_cell.angle_gamma   90.00
#
_symmetry.space_group_name_H-M   'P 1'
#
loop_
_entity.id
_entity.type
_entity.pdbx_description
1 polymer ?
#
loop_
_entity_poly.entity_id
_entity_poly.type
_entity_poly.pdbx_seq_one_letter_code
_entity_poly.pdbx_strand_id
1 'polypeptide(L)'
;MAQRKSLEALNRTLQDLHDKTNVMGGVLLMLSGDFRQTPPVISKSTLADEISACLKKSVIWEQVKIIKLTTNTRAQILGDEKAQEFSENLLQIGEGTYAIDENTGEITLTKPFTFKRLQSPAKWAYSTIINKAQGQTLQYCGVDLRSHALHSANYTAHAHE
;
A
#
# COMPACT_ATOMS: atom_id res chain seq x y z
N MET A 1 1.30 9.41 0.07
CA MET A 1 2.47 9.08 -0.77
C MET A 1 3.12 10.37 -1.26
N ALA A 2 4.45 10.41 -1.39
CA ALA A 2 5.16 11.58 -1.89
C ALA A 2 4.80 11.83 -3.37
N GLN A 3 4.67 13.10 -3.77
CA GLN A 3 4.40 13.48 -5.15
C GLN A 3 5.70 13.55 -5.95
N ARG A 4 5.65 13.18 -7.24
CA ARG A 4 6.76 13.33 -8.19
C ARG A 4 7.43 14.71 -8.11
N LYS A 5 6.61 15.77 -8.07
CA LYS A 5 7.08 17.16 -8.01
C LYS A 5 7.95 17.45 -6.78
N SER A 6 7.65 16.81 -5.64
CA SER A 6 8.44 16.99 -4.42
C SER A 6 9.84 16.39 -4.56
N LEU A 7 9.97 15.22 -5.20
CA LEU A 7 11.27 14.60 -5.47
C LEU A 7 12.10 15.43 -6.45
N GLU A 8 11.47 15.96 -7.49
CA GLU A 8 12.14 16.80 -8.49
C GLU A 8 12.55 18.16 -7.95
N ALA A 9 11.71 18.77 -7.10
CA ALA A 9 12.05 19.97 -6.37
C ALA A 9 13.27 19.72 -5.46
N LEU A 10 13.27 18.61 -4.71
CA LEU A 10 14.41 18.22 -3.88
C LEU A 10 15.69 18.06 -4.70
N ASN A 11 15.61 17.39 -5.85
CA ASN A 11 16.76 17.24 -6.76
C ASN A 11 17.32 18.60 -7.18
N ARG A 12 16.46 19.51 -7.64
CA ARG A 12 16.87 20.86 -8.05
C ARG A 12 17.49 21.63 -6.89
N THR A 13 16.87 21.60 -5.72
CA THR A 13 17.40 22.27 -4.53
C THR A 13 18.78 21.75 -4.14
N LEU A 14 19.02 20.43 -4.20
CA LEU A 14 20.33 19.87 -3.89
C LEU A 14 21.38 20.20 -4.96
N GLN A 15 20.98 20.26 -6.23
CA GLN A 15 21.85 20.69 -7.32
C GLN A 15 22.27 22.16 -7.14
N ASP A 16 21.31 23.04 -6.83
CA ASP A 16 21.53 24.46 -6.59
C ASP A 16 22.43 24.69 -5.36
N LEU A 17 22.20 23.95 -4.27
CA LEU A 17 22.99 24.07 -3.03
C LEU A 17 24.44 23.61 -3.19
N HIS A 18 24.68 22.60 -4.03
CA HIS A 18 26.00 22.01 -4.21
C HIS A 18 26.74 22.53 -5.43
N ASP A 19 26.10 23.39 -6.23
CA ASP A 19 26.57 23.85 -7.53
C ASP A 19 27.00 22.69 -8.44
N LYS A 20 26.16 21.64 -8.49
CA LYS A 20 26.42 20.40 -9.24
C LYS A 20 25.19 19.98 -10.01
N THR A 21 25.37 19.56 -11.26
CA THR A 21 24.28 19.07 -12.13
C THR A 21 23.98 17.58 -11.96
N ASN A 22 24.78 16.86 -11.17
CA ASN A 22 24.53 15.46 -10.82
C ASN A 22 23.16 15.29 -10.16
N VAL A 23 22.57 14.10 -10.29
CA VAL A 23 21.32 13.80 -9.57
C VAL A 23 21.53 13.95 -8.07
N MET A 24 20.55 14.61 -7.44
CA MET A 24 20.53 15.00 -6.04
C MET A 24 21.77 15.81 -5.60
N GLY A 25 22.41 16.57 -6.51
CA GLY A 25 23.64 17.31 -6.20
C GLY A 25 24.81 16.41 -5.76
N GLY A 26 24.78 15.13 -6.14
CA GLY A 26 25.74 14.11 -5.71
C GLY A 26 25.47 13.51 -4.33
N VAL A 27 24.33 13.83 -3.71
CA VAL A 27 23.91 13.25 -2.41
C VAL A 27 23.23 11.90 -2.62
N LEU A 28 23.64 10.90 -1.83
CA LEU A 28 22.93 9.62 -1.78
C LEU A 28 21.60 9.80 -1.04
N LEU A 29 20.48 9.62 -1.74
CA LEU A 29 19.15 9.63 -1.17
C LEU A 29 18.62 8.19 -1.04
N MET A 30 18.27 7.78 0.19
CA MET A 30 17.58 6.52 0.43
C MET A 30 16.08 6.78 0.56
N LEU A 31 15.28 6.19 -0.32
CA LEU A 31 13.83 6.22 -0.25
C LEU A 31 13.33 4.91 0.38
N SER A 32 12.70 4.99 1.55
CA SER A 32 12.10 3.82 2.21
C SER A 32 10.58 3.94 2.26
N GLY A 33 9.87 2.91 1.82
CA GLY A 33 8.41 2.85 1.90
C GLY A 33 7.84 1.82 0.95
N ASP A 34 6.53 1.58 1.07
CA ASP A 34 5.81 0.73 0.14
C ASP A 34 5.14 1.59 -0.95
N PHE A 35 5.81 1.67 -2.10
CA PHE A 35 5.35 2.44 -3.26
C PHE A 35 4.19 1.77 -4.02
N ARG A 36 3.63 0.67 -3.49
CA ARG A 36 2.45 -0.04 -4.04
C ARG A 36 1.16 0.24 -3.27
N GLN A 37 1.21 0.85 -2.09
CA GLN A 37 0.04 0.89 -1.19
C GLN A 37 -1.08 1.85 -1.61
N THR A 38 -0.80 3.01 -2.21
CA THR A 38 -1.86 3.90 -2.75
C THR A 38 -1.25 5.01 -3.59
N PRO A 39 -1.80 5.34 -4.78
CA PRO A 39 -1.40 6.53 -5.54
C PRO A 39 -1.57 7.81 -4.70
N PRO A 40 -0.88 8.92 -5.06
CA PRO A 40 -1.08 10.20 -4.40
C PRO A 40 -2.54 10.65 -4.53
N VAL A 41 -3.16 11.08 -3.43
CA VAL A 41 -4.53 11.62 -3.46
C VAL A 41 -4.49 13.01 -4.08
N ILE A 42 -5.15 13.18 -5.22
CA ILE A 42 -5.34 14.47 -5.89
C ILE A 42 -6.85 14.76 -5.91
N SER A 43 -7.25 15.95 -5.50
CA SER A 43 -8.67 16.31 -5.50
C SER A 43 -9.16 16.51 -6.93
N LYS A 44 -10.27 15.85 -7.30
CA LYS A 44 -10.89 15.94 -8.64
C LYS A 44 -9.99 15.50 -9.81
N SER A 45 -9.02 14.62 -9.55
CA SER A 45 -8.15 14.05 -10.59
C SER A 45 -8.82 12.99 -11.43
N THR A 46 -8.31 12.81 -12.64
CA THR A 46 -8.49 11.57 -13.41
C THR A 46 -7.47 10.52 -12.97
N LEU A 47 -7.71 9.25 -13.34
CA LEU A 47 -6.73 8.17 -13.13
C LEU A 47 -5.37 8.50 -13.78
N ALA A 48 -5.38 9.17 -14.93
CA ALA A 48 -4.16 9.60 -15.61
C ALA A 48 -3.37 10.62 -14.78
N ASP A 49 -4.06 11.57 -14.13
CA ASP A 49 -3.42 12.57 -13.27
C ASP A 49 -2.81 11.92 -12.03
N GLU A 50 -3.49 10.96 -11.40
CA GLU A 50 -2.97 10.21 -10.26
C GLU A 50 -1.71 9.42 -10.63
N ILE A 51 -1.75 8.73 -11.77
CA ILE A 51 -0.59 8.01 -12.31
C ILE A 51 0.55 8.99 -12.60
N SER A 52 0.27 10.16 -13.19
CA SER A 52 1.27 11.17 -13.54
C SER A 52 1.98 11.77 -12.31
N ALA A 53 1.30 11.78 -11.16
CA ALA A 53 1.86 12.28 -9.90
C ALA A 53 2.67 11.23 -9.14
N CYS A 54 2.55 9.95 -9.48
CA CYS A 54 3.32 8.88 -8.86
C CYS A 54 4.83 9.11 -9.01
N LEU A 55 5.58 8.76 -7.97
CA LEU A 55 7.05 8.84 -7.97
C LEU A 55 7.67 8.11 -9.17
N LYS A 56 7.07 6.97 -9.56
CA LYS A 56 7.48 6.14 -10.71
C LYS A 56 7.47 6.88 -12.06
N LYS A 57 6.76 8.02 -12.17
CA LYS A 57 6.75 8.86 -13.37
C LYS A 57 7.81 9.96 -13.35
N SER A 58 8.62 10.07 -12.30
CA SER A 58 9.75 11.00 -12.28
C SER A 58 10.85 10.56 -13.23
N VAL A 59 11.48 11.53 -13.88
CA VAL A 59 12.72 11.30 -14.66
C VAL A 59 13.86 10.76 -13.80
N ILE A 60 13.85 11.07 -12.50
CA ILE A 60 14.85 10.59 -11.53
C ILE A 60 14.66 9.09 -11.26
N TRP A 61 13.44 8.58 -11.43
CA TRP A 61 13.10 7.20 -11.09
C TRP A 61 13.91 6.17 -11.90
N GLU A 62 14.29 6.50 -13.13
CA GLU A 62 15.14 5.66 -13.98
C GLU A 62 16.53 5.40 -13.39
N GLN A 63 16.99 6.28 -12.50
CA GLN A 63 18.29 6.19 -11.84
C GLN A 63 18.20 5.57 -10.44
N VAL A 64 17.00 5.26 -9.97
CA VAL A 64 16.78 4.70 -8.64
C VAL A 64 17.11 3.21 -8.65
N LYS A 65 18.06 2.81 -7.81
CA LYS A 65 18.30 1.39 -7.52
C LYS A 65 17.23 0.88 -6.54
N ILE A 66 16.42 -0.07 -6.99
CA ILE A 66 15.37 -0.67 -6.17
C ILE A 66 15.97 -1.80 -5.34
N ILE A 67 15.84 -1.71 -4.02
CA ILE A 67 16.14 -2.79 -3.08
C ILE A 67 14.80 -3.27 -2.51
N LYS A 68 14.48 -4.55 -2.73
CA LYS A 68 13.25 -5.17 -2.23
C LYS A 68 13.52 -5.83 -0.89
N LEU A 69 12.76 -5.46 0.14
CA LEU A 69 12.69 -6.23 1.38
C LEU A 69 11.75 -7.42 1.14
N THR A 70 12.25 -8.64 1.33
CA THR A 70 11.51 -9.89 1.07
C THR A 70 10.96 -10.52 2.35
N THR A 71 11.58 -10.26 3.49
CA THR A 71 11.19 -10.85 4.77
C THR A 71 10.06 -10.06 5.41
N ASN A 72 8.90 -10.70 5.56
CA ASN A 72 7.80 -10.17 6.38
C ASN A 72 8.08 -10.46 7.86
N THR A 73 8.75 -9.52 8.53
CA THR A 73 9.06 -9.65 9.95
C THR A 73 7.82 -9.67 10.85
N ARG A 74 6.70 -9.04 10.45
CA ARG A 74 5.46 -9.05 11.25
C ARG A 74 4.87 -10.46 11.34
N ALA A 75 4.85 -11.20 10.24
CA ALA A 75 4.38 -12.59 10.22
C ALA A 75 5.33 -13.51 10.99
N GLN A 76 6.65 -13.31 10.87
CA GLN A 76 7.66 -14.11 11.56
C GLN A 76 7.67 -13.94 13.09
N ILE A 77 7.50 -12.70 13.60
CA ILE A 77 7.53 -12.44 15.04
C ILE A 77 6.37 -13.11 15.77
N LEU A 78 5.21 -13.24 15.11
CA LEU A 78 4.03 -13.88 15.68
C LEU A 78 4.04 -15.42 15.53
N GLY A 79 4.97 -15.98 14.74
CA GLY A 79 5.05 -17.42 14.50
C GLY A 79 3.81 -18.02 13.84
N ASP A 80 3.01 -17.20 13.15
CA ASP A 80 1.75 -17.63 12.54
C ASP A 80 1.98 -18.05 11.09
N GLU A 81 2.13 -19.36 10.87
CA GLU A 81 2.32 -19.96 9.54
C GLU A 81 1.19 -19.58 8.57
N LYS A 82 -0.04 -19.43 9.05
CA LYS A 82 -1.20 -19.05 8.20
C LYS A 82 -1.15 -17.59 7.80
N ALA A 83 -0.68 -16.72 8.70
CA ALA A 83 -0.45 -15.32 8.38
C ALA A 83 0.70 -15.16 7.35
N GLN A 84 1.72 -16.01 7.44
CA GLN A 84 2.79 -16.04 6.45
C GLN A 84 2.28 -16.48 5.07
N GLU A 85 1.57 -17.62 4.99
CA GLU A 85 0.95 -18.11 3.74
C GLU A 85 0.02 -17.05 3.12
N PHE A 86 -0.81 -16.41 3.95
CA PHE A 86 -1.67 -15.33 3.49
C PHE A 86 -0.90 -14.13 2.93
N SER A 87 0.19 -13.73 3.60
CA SER A 87 1.03 -12.64 3.13
C SER A 87 1.69 -12.96 1.79
N GLU A 88 2.09 -14.21 1.57
CA GLU A 88 2.67 -14.67 0.30
C GLU A 88 1.62 -14.67 -0.82
N ASN A 89 0.40 -15.14 -0.53
CA ASN A 89 -0.72 -15.08 -1.46
C ASN A 89 -1.06 -13.62 -1.85
N LEU A 90 -1.14 -12.70 -0.87
CA LEU A 90 -1.36 -11.28 -1.14
C LEU A 90 -0.24 -10.66 -2.00
N LEU A 91 1.01 -11.08 -1.78
CA LEU A 91 2.13 -10.63 -2.59
C LEU A 91 1.99 -11.09 -4.05
N GLN A 92 1.67 -12.37 -4.27
CA GLN A 92 1.44 -12.93 -5.61
C GLN A 92 0.28 -12.27 -6.33
N ILE A 93 -0.82 -11.96 -5.62
CA ILE A 93 -1.94 -11.18 -6.17
C ILE A 93 -1.46 -9.80 -6.61
N GLY A 94 -0.71 -9.09 -5.75
CA GLY A 94 -0.18 -7.77 -6.06
C GLY A 94 0.85 -7.75 -7.19
N GLU A 95 1.49 -8.89 -7.49
CA GLU A 95 2.41 -9.08 -8.61
C GLU A 95 1.73 -9.62 -9.87
N GLY A 96 0.45 -10.02 -9.78
CA GLY A 96 -0.30 -10.58 -10.90
C GLY A 96 0.13 -12.01 -11.27
N THR A 97 0.80 -12.73 -10.37
CA THR A 97 1.28 -14.10 -10.60
C THR A 97 0.38 -15.16 -9.96
N TYR A 98 -0.67 -14.74 -9.24
CA TYR A 98 -1.62 -15.64 -8.61
C TYR A 98 -2.59 -16.21 -9.65
N ALA A 99 -2.97 -17.48 -9.50
CA ALA A 99 -3.87 -18.14 -10.43
C ALA A 99 -5.26 -17.48 -10.43
N ILE A 100 -5.74 -17.14 -11.62
CA ILE A 100 -7.07 -16.57 -11.86
C ILE A 100 -7.89 -17.64 -12.59
N ASP A 101 -9.14 -17.82 -12.19
CA ASP A 101 -10.08 -18.63 -12.96
C ASP A 101 -10.37 -17.91 -14.29
N GLU A 102 -9.94 -18.49 -15.41
CA GLU A 102 -10.07 -17.88 -16.73
C GLU A 102 -11.52 -17.67 -17.17
N ASN A 103 -12.48 -18.41 -16.59
CA ASN A 103 -13.89 -18.31 -16.97
C ASN A 103 -14.63 -17.20 -16.21
N THR A 104 -14.24 -16.94 -14.96
CA THR A 104 -14.91 -15.98 -14.07
C THR A 104 -14.11 -14.70 -13.86
N GLY A 105 -12.79 -14.74 -14.10
CA GLY A 105 -11.87 -13.67 -13.75
C GLY A 105 -11.66 -13.52 -12.23
N GLU A 106 -12.12 -14.49 -11.43
CA GLU A 106 -12.06 -14.43 -9.97
C GLU A 106 -10.79 -15.08 -9.42
N ILE A 107 -10.32 -14.54 -8.29
CA ILE A 107 -9.23 -15.10 -7.50
C ILE A 107 -9.83 -15.77 -6.27
N THR A 108 -9.66 -17.09 -6.16
CA THR A 108 -10.08 -17.84 -4.97
C THR A 108 -8.93 -17.90 -3.99
N LEU A 109 -9.10 -17.25 -2.84
CA LEU A 109 -8.19 -17.38 -1.70
C LEU A 109 -8.69 -18.51 -0.79
N THR A 110 -7.85 -19.52 -0.60
CA THR A 110 -8.04 -20.54 0.44
C THR A 110 -8.01 -19.81 1.78
N LYS A 111 -9.15 -19.79 2.51
CA LYS A 111 -9.30 -19.00 3.74
C LYS A 111 -8.28 -19.46 4.80
N PRO A 112 -7.22 -18.69 5.10
CA PRO A 112 -6.32 -19.02 6.20
C PRO A 112 -6.98 -18.69 7.56
N PHE A 113 -8.00 -17.82 7.55
CA PHE A 113 -8.66 -17.31 8.73
C PHE A 113 -10.15 -17.67 8.75
N THR A 114 -10.66 -17.96 9.94
CA THR A 114 -12.09 -18.17 10.15
C THR A 114 -12.77 -16.83 10.42
N PHE A 115 -13.57 -16.35 9.47
CA PHE A 115 -14.46 -15.21 9.72
C PHE A 115 -15.56 -15.64 10.69
N LYS A 116 -15.56 -15.07 11.90
CA LYS A 116 -16.69 -15.20 12.82
C LYS A 116 -17.64 -14.03 12.58
N ARG A 117 -18.85 -14.31 12.12
CA ARG A 117 -19.91 -13.28 12.07
C ARG A 117 -20.26 -12.89 13.50
N LEU A 118 -19.87 -11.68 13.90
CA LEU A 118 -20.29 -11.08 15.16
C LEU A 118 -21.57 -10.27 14.91
N GLN A 119 -22.74 -10.85 15.19
CA GLN A 119 -23.95 -10.05 15.34
C GLN A 119 -23.95 -9.44 16.73
N SER A 120 -23.26 -8.30 16.88
CA SER A 120 -23.31 -7.50 18.10
C SER A 120 -24.42 -6.45 17.96
N PRO A 121 -25.34 -6.30 18.94
CA PRO A 121 -26.31 -5.21 18.96
C PRO A 121 -25.69 -3.86 19.39
N ALA A 122 -24.38 -3.80 19.66
CA ALA A 122 -23.69 -2.57 20.04
C ALA A 122 -23.26 -1.73 18.83
N LYS A 123 -23.51 -0.41 18.89
CA LYS A 123 -22.88 0.56 17.99
C LYS A 123 -21.38 0.52 18.20
N TRP A 124 -20.63 0.13 17.17
CA TRP A 124 -19.16 0.16 17.16
C TRP A 124 -18.67 1.60 17.37
N ALA A 125 -17.95 1.86 18.46
CA ALA A 125 -17.52 3.20 18.86
C ALA A 125 -16.23 3.67 18.15
N TYR A 126 -15.41 2.73 17.67
CA TYR A 126 -14.15 3.00 17.00
C TYR A 126 -14.13 2.30 15.64
N SER A 127 -14.31 3.08 14.59
CA SER A 127 -14.23 2.61 13.22
C SER A 127 -13.41 3.59 12.41
N THR A 128 -12.56 3.07 11.53
CA THR A 128 -11.72 3.89 10.66
C THR A 128 -11.80 3.37 9.23
N ILE A 129 -11.59 4.24 8.26
CA ILE A 129 -11.52 3.81 6.85
C ILE A 129 -10.19 3.09 6.60
N ILE A 130 -10.16 2.13 5.67
CA ILE A 130 -8.94 1.34 5.36
C ILE A 130 -7.73 2.23 5.09
N ASN A 131 -7.91 3.32 4.33
CA ASN A 131 -6.83 4.25 4.02
C ASN A 131 -6.23 4.93 5.27
N LYS A 132 -7.01 5.07 6.35
CA LYS A 132 -6.54 5.63 7.63
C LYS A 132 -5.93 4.57 8.55
N ALA A 133 -6.24 3.29 8.33
CA ALA A 133 -5.58 2.16 9.00
C ALA A 133 -4.22 1.78 8.37
N GLN A 134 -3.84 2.40 7.26
CA GLN A 134 -2.57 2.11 6.58
C GLN A 134 -1.36 2.33 7.51
N GLY A 135 -0.50 1.31 7.60
CA GLY A 135 0.69 1.34 8.46
C GLY A 135 0.43 0.93 9.91
N GLN A 136 -0.82 0.68 10.30
CA GLN A 136 -1.15 0.14 11.61
C GLN A 136 -1.03 -1.40 11.63
N THR A 137 -0.84 -1.97 12.81
CA THR A 137 -0.88 -3.42 13.06
C THR A 137 -1.84 -3.65 14.22
N LEU A 138 -2.87 -4.47 14.00
CA LEU A 138 -3.95 -4.72 14.94
C LEU A 138 -4.03 -6.23 15.22
N GLN A 139 -4.34 -6.62 16.46
CA GLN A 139 -4.56 -8.02 16.80
C GLN A 139 -5.91 -8.53 16.28
N TYR A 140 -6.93 -7.66 16.32
CA TYR A 140 -8.27 -7.97 15.81
C TYR A 140 -8.75 -6.86 14.86
N CYS A 141 -9.20 -7.28 13.69
CA CYS A 141 -9.75 -6.41 12.65
C CYS A 141 -11.06 -7.01 12.13
N GLY A 142 -12.11 -6.19 12.05
CA GLY A 142 -13.35 -6.51 11.34
C GLY A 142 -13.48 -5.64 10.10
N VAL A 143 -13.86 -6.21 8.95
CA VAL A 143 -14.17 -5.44 7.74
C VAL A 143 -15.68 -5.35 7.59
N ASP A 144 -16.22 -4.13 7.56
CA ASP A 144 -17.64 -3.91 7.28
C ASP A 144 -17.90 -3.90 5.77
N LEU A 145 -18.60 -4.93 5.29
CA LEU A 145 -18.95 -5.12 3.88
C LEU A 145 -20.41 -4.73 3.57
N ARG A 146 -21.13 -4.10 4.50
CA ARG A 146 -22.55 -3.78 4.32
C ARG A 146 -22.82 -2.69 3.27
N SER A 147 -21.81 -1.91 2.89
CA SER A 147 -21.92 -0.92 1.80
C SER A 147 -21.22 -1.41 0.53
N HIS A 148 -21.92 -1.37 -0.60
CA HIS A 148 -21.35 -1.56 -1.94
C HIS A 148 -20.57 -0.29 -2.32
N ALA A 149 -19.33 -0.17 -1.86
CA ALA A 149 -18.49 0.96 -2.21
C ALA A 149 -17.43 0.55 -3.24
N LEU A 150 -17.50 1.16 -4.42
CA LEU A 150 -16.71 0.84 -5.62
C LEU A 150 -15.18 1.07 -5.49
N HIS A 151 -14.67 1.53 -4.35
CA HIS A 151 -13.25 1.86 -4.17
C HIS A 151 -12.77 1.39 -2.79
N SER A 152 -11.56 0.81 -2.75
CA SER A 152 -10.88 0.32 -1.54
C SER A 152 -10.79 1.35 -0.40
N ALA A 153 -10.92 2.64 -0.74
CA ALA A 153 -10.93 3.78 0.17
C ALA A 153 -12.16 3.86 1.10
N ASN A 154 -13.25 3.13 0.80
CA ASN A 154 -14.55 3.31 1.46
C ASN A 154 -14.95 2.16 2.39
N TYR A 155 -14.12 1.13 2.52
CA TYR A 155 -14.37 0.10 3.51
C TYR A 155 -13.92 0.59 4.89
N THR A 156 -14.72 0.25 5.89
CA THR A 156 -14.43 0.57 7.27
C THR A 156 -13.83 -0.64 7.95
N ALA A 157 -12.63 -0.49 8.48
CA ALA A 157 -11.98 -1.46 9.34
C ALA A 157 -12.29 -1.09 10.81
N HIS A 158 -12.71 -2.10 11.57
CA HIS A 158 -12.99 -1.99 12.99
C HIS A 158 -11.84 -2.64 13.75
N ALA A 159 -11.23 -1.89 14.65
CA ALA A 159 -10.21 -2.38 15.56
C ALA A 159 -10.86 -2.71 16.92
N HIS A 160 -10.47 -3.83 17.52
CA HIS A 160 -10.66 -4.06 18.95
C HIS A 160 -9.28 -3.99 19.60
N GLU A 161 -9.14 -3.15 20.63
CA GLU A 161 -8.06 -3.27 21.62
C GLU A 161 -8.32 -4.45 22.55
#